data_AF-A0A841ITP5-F1
#
_entry.id   AF-A0A841ITP5-F1
#
_cell.length_a   1.000
_cell.length_b   1.000
_cell.length_c   1.000
_cell.angle_alpha   90.00
_cell.angle_beta   90.00
_cell.angle_gamma   90.00
#
_symmetry.space_group_name_H-M   'P 1'
#
loop_
_entity.id
_entity.type
_entity.pdbx_description
1 polymer ?
#
loop_
_entity_poly.entity_id
_entity_poly.type
_entity_poly.pdbx_seq_one_letter_code
_entity_poly.pdbx_strand_id
1 'polypeptide(L)'
;MISEDFEIKDPWAMAERVKQVLKKETQAETERALGLLVLLKGILQEKNFSDPRFLDFKKDLTSLFNLPSTKKHLHRFTIQLDIYLGRGRMDGYEQTCDYRSTLQILNDHFVPWEEIDLPHLVEDMESIDDDIREVAEDAPPIREHEIPNWVPDSHWWWRAPKKQDMSEAERWYRRHYEELEP
;
A
#
# COMPACT_ATOMS: atom_id res chain seq x y z
N MET A 1 0.81 11.60 -0.93
CA MET A 1 1.75 12.09 0.11
C MET A 1 0.96 12.75 1.22
N ILE A 2 1.02 12.17 2.42
CA ILE A 2 0.25 12.60 3.59
C ILE A 2 0.80 13.97 4.03
N SER A 3 0.01 15.05 3.86
CA SER A 3 0.37 16.38 4.32
C SER A 3 0.29 16.49 5.84
N GLU A 4 1.08 17.41 6.36
CA GLU A 4 1.37 17.77 7.75
C GLU A 4 0.14 17.81 8.70
N ASP A 5 0.37 17.51 9.98
CA ASP A 5 -0.54 17.48 11.15
C ASP A 5 -1.24 16.15 11.54
N PHE A 6 -0.53 15.02 11.57
CA PHE A 6 -1.03 13.79 12.21
C PHE A 6 -0.21 13.38 13.44
N GLU A 7 -0.30 14.16 14.53
CA GLU A 7 0.22 13.78 15.84
C GLU A 7 -0.79 12.95 16.66
N ILE A 8 -1.62 12.12 16.00
CA ILE A 8 -2.51 11.20 16.70
C ILE A 8 -1.67 10.00 17.18
N LYS A 9 -1.22 10.06 18.43
CA LYS A 9 -0.53 8.96 19.11
C LYS A 9 -1.47 7.92 19.72
N ASP A 10 -2.76 8.23 19.78
CA ASP A 10 -3.78 7.29 20.27
C ASP A 10 -4.30 6.39 19.13
N PRO A 11 -4.02 5.08 19.16
CA PRO A 11 -4.48 4.16 18.12
C PRO A 11 -6.00 4.13 17.98
N TRP A 12 -6.76 4.38 19.05
CA TRP A 12 -8.21 4.29 19.00
C TRP A 12 -8.85 5.52 18.36
N ALA A 13 -8.33 6.71 18.64
CA ALA A 13 -8.71 7.92 17.91
C ALA A 13 -8.44 7.78 16.40
N MET A 14 -7.32 7.15 16.02
CA MET A 14 -7.01 6.88 14.62
C MET A 14 -7.93 5.82 14.00
N ALA A 15 -8.21 4.73 14.71
CA ALA A 15 -9.17 3.71 14.29
C ALA A 15 -10.57 4.30 14.03
N GLU A 16 -11.08 5.14 14.94
CA GLU A 16 -12.34 5.86 14.73
C GLU A 16 -12.29 6.79 13.51
N ARG A 17 -11.15 7.47 13.31
CA ARG A 17 -10.96 8.32 12.13
C ARG A 17 -11.02 7.54 10.83
N VAL A 18 -10.40 6.37 10.76
CA VAL A 18 -10.50 5.47 9.58
C VAL A 18 -11.96 5.15 9.28
N LYS A 19 -12.74 4.76 10.30
CA LYS A 19 -14.18 4.47 10.12
C LYS A 19 -14.97 5.68 9.61
N GLN A 20 -14.74 6.87 10.18
CA GLN A 20 -15.41 8.10 9.75
C GLN A 20 -15.10 8.47 8.30
N VAL A 21 -13.87 8.25 7.87
CA VAL A 21 -13.41 8.51 6.52
C VAL A 21 -14.05 7.52 5.53
N LEU A 22 -14.01 6.22 5.83
CA LEU A 22 -14.64 5.18 4.99
C LEU A 22 -16.15 5.37 4.82
N LYS A 23 -16.86 5.82 5.87
CA LYS A 23 -18.30 6.13 5.82
C LYS A 23 -18.69 7.22 4.80
N LYS A 24 -17.73 7.98 4.28
CA LYS A 24 -18.01 8.95 3.20
C LYS A 24 -18.12 8.30 1.83
N GLU A 25 -17.67 7.05 1.68
CA GLU A 25 -17.85 6.23 0.49
C GLU A 25 -17.38 6.89 -0.82
N THR A 26 -16.30 7.68 -0.76
CA THR A 26 -15.65 8.24 -1.95
C THR A 26 -14.31 7.55 -2.21
N GLN A 27 -13.84 7.64 -3.46
CA GLN A 27 -12.53 7.11 -3.83
C GLN A 27 -11.41 7.73 -2.98
N ALA A 28 -11.34 9.06 -2.95
CA ALA A 28 -10.31 9.79 -2.21
C ALA A 28 -10.29 9.45 -0.72
N GLU A 29 -11.47 9.23 -0.11
CA GLU A 29 -11.56 8.88 1.30
C GLU A 29 -11.23 7.38 1.51
N THR A 30 -11.49 6.50 0.55
CA THR A 30 -11.01 5.11 0.61
C THR A 30 -9.48 5.05 0.59
N GLU A 31 -8.84 5.78 -0.33
CA GLU A 31 -7.38 5.90 -0.41
C GLU A 31 -6.80 6.51 0.88
N ARG A 32 -7.46 7.54 1.41
CA ARG A 32 -7.08 8.14 2.69
C ARG A 32 -7.18 7.15 3.84
N ALA A 33 -8.24 6.34 3.89
CA ALA A 33 -8.42 5.32 4.91
C ALA A 33 -7.31 4.27 4.85
N LEU A 34 -6.94 3.82 3.66
CA LEU A 34 -5.83 2.90 3.44
C LEU A 34 -4.50 3.48 3.98
N GLY A 35 -4.20 4.74 3.66
CA GLY A 35 -3.02 5.41 4.22
C GLY A 35 -3.06 5.56 5.75
N LEU A 36 -4.23 5.85 6.32
CA LEU A 36 -4.42 5.90 7.78
C LEU A 36 -4.24 4.52 8.45
N LEU A 37 -4.57 3.42 7.76
CA LEU A 37 -4.33 2.06 8.28
C LEU A 37 -2.84 1.73 8.37
N VAL A 38 -2.02 2.21 7.41
CA VAL A 38 -0.55 2.09 7.49
C VAL A 38 -0.02 2.84 8.70
N LEU A 39 -0.48 4.08 8.93
CA LEU A 39 -0.10 4.85 10.12
C LEU A 39 -0.57 4.18 11.42
N LEU A 40 -1.81 3.66 11.44
CA LEU A 40 -2.37 2.96 12.59
C LEU A 40 -1.53 1.73 12.93
N LYS A 41 -1.12 0.96 11.92
CA LYS A 41 -0.23 -0.19 12.12
C LYS A 41 1.10 0.22 12.75
N GLY A 42 1.67 1.38 12.38
CA GLY A 42 2.89 1.90 12.97
C GLY A 42 2.80 2.27 14.46
N ILE A 43 1.60 2.59 14.96
CA ILE A 43 1.40 2.98 16.37
C ILE A 43 0.77 1.88 17.24
N LEU A 44 0.23 0.82 16.64
CA LEU A 44 -0.28 -0.35 17.37
C LEU A 44 0.87 -1.13 18.02
N GLN A 45 0.70 -1.46 19.30
CA GLN A 45 1.61 -2.33 20.06
C GLN A 45 1.00 -3.75 20.16
N GLU A 46 1.81 -4.75 20.48
CA GLU A 46 1.36 -6.16 20.62
C GLU A 46 0.13 -6.31 21.53
N LYS A 47 0.11 -5.60 22.65
CA LYS A 47 -1.02 -5.59 23.59
C LYS A 47 -2.34 -5.10 22.98
N ASN A 48 -2.29 -4.28 21.93
CA ASN A 48 -3.48 -3.75 21.29
C ASN A 48 -4.21 -4.80 20.45
N PHE A 49 -3.50 -5.81 19.91
CA PHE A 49 -4.12 -6.83 19.06
C PHE A 49 -5.06 -7.76 19.84
N SER A 50 -4.89 -7.87 21.15
CA SER A 50 -5.80 -8.62 22.05
C SER A 50 -6.87 -7.73 22.71
N ASP A 51 -6.88 -6.42 22.45
CA ASP A 51 -7.86 -5.50 23.01
C ASP A 51 -9.23 -5.71 22.33
N PRO A 52 -10.34 -5.84 23.08
CA PRO A 52 -11.67 -5.98 22.50
C PRO A 52 -12.02 -4.87 21.49
N ARG A 53 -11.52 -3.65 21.69
CA ARG A 53 -11.73 -2.52 20.77
C ARG A 53 -11.10 -2.78 19.40
N PHE A 54 -9.99 -3.52 19.34
CA PHE A 54 -9.37 -3.90 18.07
C PHE A 54 -10.24 -4.90 17.31
N LEU A 55 -10.78 -5.89 18.02
CA LEU A 55 -11.64 -6.90 17.43
C LEU A 55 -12.94 -6.28 16.89
N ASP A 56 -13.55 -5.37 17.67
CA ASP A 56 -14.72 -4.61 17.23
C ASP A 56 -14.39 -3.72 16.03
N PHE A 57 -13.23 -3.06 16.05
CA PHE A 57 -12.76 -2.26 14.92
C PHE A 57 -12.56 -3.08 13.66
N LYS A 58 -11.94 -4.26 13.72
CA LYS A 58 -11.77 -5.16 12.57
C LYS A 58 -13.12 -5.57 11.98
N LYS A 59 -14.10 -5.89 12.83
CA LYS A 59 -15.46 -6.24 12.39
C LYS A 59 -16.15 -5.07 11.69
N ASP A 60 -16.04 -3.87 12.25
CA ASP A 60 -16.57 -2.65 11.63
C ASP A 60 -15.90 -2.36 10.28
N LEU A 61 -14.57 -2.47 10.20
CA LEU A 61 -13.83 -2.29 8.96
C LEU A 61 -14.24 -3.29 7.89
N THR A 62 -14.32 -4.57 8.24
CA THR A 62 -14.75 -5.63 7.31
C THR A 62 -16.13 -5.31 6.75
N SER A 63 -17.05 -4.83 7.59
CA SER A 63 -18.37 -4.39 7.14
C SER A 63 -18.29 -3.19 6.18
N LEU A 64 -17.43 -2.21 6.46
CA LEU A 64 -17.25 -1.01 5.63
C LEU A 64 -16.58 -1.32 4.29
N PHE A 65 -15.59 -2.21 4.26
CA PHE A 65 -14.92 -2.64 3.03
C PHE A 65 -15.82 -3.49 2.14
N ASN A 66 -16.85 -4.13 2.70
CA ASN A 66 -17.85 -4.88 1.95
C ASN A 66 -18.98 -4.02 1.37
N LEU A 67 -19.02 -2.71 1.65
CA LEU A 67 -19.95 -1.80 0.98
C LEU A 67 -19.64 -1.75 -0.53
N PRO A 68 -20.67 -1.74 -1.42
CA PRO A 68 -20.44 -1.75 -2.86
C PRO A 68 -19.54 -0.63 -3.39
N SER A 69 -19.66 0.57 -2.81
CA SER A 69 -18.84 1.75 -3.12
C SER A 69 -17.37 1.52 -2.73
N THR A 70 -17.12 1.10 -1.49
CA THR A 70 -15.78 0.82 -0.97
C THR A 70 -15.09 -0.29 -1.76
N LYS A 71 -15.80 -1.39 -2.07
CA LYS A 71 -15.26 -2.48 -2.91
C LYS A 71 -14.83 -1.97 -4.28
N LYS A 72 -15.66 -1.15 -4.92
CA LYS A 72 -15.32 -0.52 -6.21
C LYS A 72 -14.09 0.38 -6.10
N HIS A 73 -13.93 1.13 -5.02
CA HIS A 73 -12.76 1.98 -4.81
C HIS A 73 -11.50 1.18 -4.48
N LEU A 74 -11.63 0.08 -3.72
CA LEU A 74 -10.51 -0.84 -3.48
C LEU A 74 -10.04 -1.50 -4.77
N HIS A 75 -10.95 -1.96 -5.63
CA HIS A 75 -10.60 -2.49 -6.94
C HIS A 75 -9.93 -1.44 -7.84
N ARG A 76 -10.35 -0.17 -7.76
CA ARG A 76 -9.63 0.92 -8.45
C ARG A 76 -8.22 1.12 -7.90
N PHE A 77 -8.04 0.95 -6.59
CA PHE A 77 -6.71 1.02 -5.98
C PHE A 77 -5.80 -0.10 -6.48
N THR A 78 -6.31 -1.32 -6.67
CA THR A 78 -5.54 -2.43 -7.26
C THR A 78 -5.21 -2.19 -8.74
N ILE A 79 -6.15 -1.65 -9.53
CA ILE A 79 -5.86 -1.20 -10.91
C ILE A 79 -4.77 -0.12 -10.92
N GLN A 80 -4.80 0.80 -9.96
CA GLN A 80 -3.79 1.86 -9.89
C GLN A 80 -2.40 1.30 -9.58
N LEU A 81 -2.31 0.28 -8.73
CA LEU A 81 -1.08 -0.47 -8.49
C LEU A 81 -0.54 -1.10 -9.79
N ASP A 82 -1.40 -1.75 -10.57
CA ASP A 82 -1.02 -2.34 -11.86
C ASP A 82 -0.50 -1.29 -12.86
N ILE A 83 -1.15 -0.12 -12.92
CA ILE A 83 -0.68 1.01 -13.73
C ILE A 83 0.73 1.47 -13.29
N TYR A 84 0.97 1.61 -11.99
CA TYR A 84 2.30 1.97 -11.49
C TYR A 84 3.34 0.90 -11.76
N LEU A 85 2.96 -0.38 -11.65
CA LEU A 85 3.81 -1.51 -11.97
C LEU A 85 4.26 -1.49 -13.43
N GLY A 86 3.32 -1.28 -14.37
CA GLY A 86 3.63 -1.14 -15.79
C GLY A 86 4.58 0.02 -16.10
N ARG A 87 4.50 1.10 -15.31
CA ARG A 87 5.41 2.26 -15.39
C ARG A 87 6.72 2.06 -14.63
N GLY A 88 6.83 1.03 -13.78
CA GLY A 88 7.94 0.81 -12.86
C GLY A 88 9.29 0.60 -13.55
N ARG A 89 9.29 0.15 -14.81
CA ARG A 89 10.50 0.06 -15.66
C ARG A 89 11.09 1.45 -15.97
N MET A 90 10.26 2.49 -15.96
CA MET A 90 10.59 3.86 -16.37
C MET A 90 10.69 4.75 -15.13
N ASP A 91 9.56 5.06 -14.48
CA ASP A 91 9.45 6.11 -13.45
C ASP A 91 10.07 5.72 -12.10
N GLY A 92 10.48 4.46 -11.96
CA GLY A 92 10.91 3.87 -10.71
C GLY A 92 9.80 3.12 -9.99
N TYR A 93 10.20 2.38 -8.97
CA TYR A 93 9.43 1.27 -8.40
C TYR A 93 8.72 1.63 -7.09
N GLU A 94 8.89 2.86 -6.60
CA GLU A 94 8.50 3.28 -5.25
C GLU A 94 6.97 3.31 -5.08
N GLN A 95 6.22 3.88 -6.02
CA GLN A 95 4.75 3.92 -5.92
C GLN A 95 4.14 2.52 -5.92
N THR A 96 4.66 1.60 -6.75
CA THR A 96 4.25 0.19 -6.76
C THR A 96 4.47 -0.43 -5.39
N CYS A 97 5.65 -0.21 -4.80
CA CYS A 97 5.99 -0.72 -3.49
C CYS A 97 5.08 -0.18 -2.38
N ASP A 98 4.75 1.11 -2.42
CA ASP A 98 3.84 1.77 -1.47
C ASP A 98 2.43 1.17 -1.55
N TYR A 99 1.86 1.06 -2.76
CA TYR A 99 0.51 0.54 -2.96
C TYR A 99 0.42 -0.95 -2.56
N ARG A 100 1.40 -1.76 -2.97
CA ARG A 100 1.45 -3.18 -2.62
C ARG A 100 1.59 -3.40 -1.11
N SER A 101 2.41 -2.59 -0.44
CA SER A 101 2.55 -2.61 1.02
C SER A 101 1.28 -2.21 1.75
N THR A 102 0.58 -1.21 1.22
CA THR A 102 -0.69 -0.76 1.79
C THR A 102 -1.74 -1.87 1.75
N LEU A 103 -1.83 -2.60 0.63
CA LEU A 103 -2.72 -3.75 0.50
C LEU A 103 -2.32 -4.94 1.38
N GLN A 104 -1.01 -5.22 1.52
CA GLN A 104 -0.53 -6.27 2.42
C GLN A 104 -0.85 -5.94 3.89
N ILE A 105 -0.64 -4.69 4.30
CA ILE A 105 -0.95 -4.25 5.68
C ILE A 105 -2.45 -4.36 5.96
N LEU A 106 -3.31 -4.01 5.00
CA LEU A 106 -4.75 -4.23 5.11
C LEU A 106 -5.04 -5.71 5.40
N ASN A 107 -4.49 -6.62 4.57
CA ASN A 107 -4.68 -8.06 4.68
C ASN A 107 -4.22 -8.62 6.04
N ASP A 108 -2.95 -8.37 6.38
CA ASP A 108 -2.27 -9.07 7.48
C ASP A 108 -2.74 -8.59 8.85
N HIS A 109 -3.24 -7.35 8.94
CA HIS A 109 -3.51 -6.72 10.22
C HIS A 109 -4.96 -6.31 10.44
N PHE A 110 -5.74 -6.04 9.40
CA PHE A 110 -7.03 -5.37 9.57
C PHE A 110 -8.21 -6.14 8.97
N VAL A 111 -8.18 -6.41 7.66
CA VAL A 111 -9.26 -7.09 6.94
C VAL A 111 -8.60 -8.09 5.99
N PRO A 112 -8.60 -9.39 6.32
CA PRO A 112 -8.11 -10.42 5.42
C PRO A 112 -8.84 -10.32 4.08
N TRP A 113 -8.12 -10.53 2.97
CA TRP A 113 -8.71 -10.43 1.63
C TRP A 113 -9.87 -11.42 1.44
N GLU A 114 -9.82 -12.58 2.09
CA GLU A 114 -10.88 -13.59 2.08
C GLU A 114 -12.18 -13.13 2.75
N GLU A 115 -12.11 -12.11 3.61
CA GLU A 115 -13.28 -11.50 4.26
C GLU A 115 -13.86 -10.34 3.44
N ILE A 116 -13.20 -9.93 2.35
CA ILE A 116 -13.70 -8.93 1.40
C ILE A 116 -14.39 -9.68 0.25
N ASP A 117 -15.68 -9.44 0.06
CA ASP A 117 -16.49 -9.98 -1.04
C ASP A 117 -16.16 -9.26 -2.37
N LEU A 118 -14.88 -9.26 -2.74
CA LEU A 118 -14.36 -8.75 -4.00
C LEU A 118 -13.80 -9.94 -4.78
N PRO A 119 -14.50 -10.40 -5.84
CA PRO A 119 -14.04 -11.50 -6.66
C PRO A 119 -12.62 -11.27 -7.17
N HIS A 120 -11.84 -12.34 -7.24
CA HIS A 120 -10.48 -12.36 -7.77
C HIS A 120 -9.44 -11.53 -7.01
N LEU A 121 -9.76 -10.87 -5.89
CA LEU A 121 -8.77 -10.04 -5.18
C LEU A 121 -7.48 -10.81 -4.83
N VAL A 122 -7.59 -12.05 -4.35
CA VAL A 122 -6.42 -12.88 -4.04
C VAL A 122 -5.64 -13.23 -5.32
N GLU A 123 -6.32 -13.67 -6.37
CA GLU A 123 -5.72 -14.03 -7.67
C GLU A 123 -5.05 -12.80 -8.33
N ASP A 124 -5.68 -11.63 -8.25
CA ASP A 124 -5.14 -10.35 -8.72
C ASP A 124 -3.85 -10.00 -7.97
N MET A 125 -3.80 -10.21 -6.65
CA MET A 125 -2.58 -9.95 -5.86
C MET A 125 -1.46 -10.94 -6.18
N GLU A 126 -1.78 -12.21 -6.43
CA GLU A 126 -0.80 -13.21 -6.89
C GLU A 126 -0.23 -12.85 -8.27
N SER A 127 -1.10 -12.45 -9.22
CA SER A 127 -0.68 -11.98 -10.54
C SER A 127 0.23 -10.76 -10.44
N ILE A 128 -0.15 -9.77 -9.62
CA ILE A 128 0.67 -8.57 -9.38
C ILE A 128 2.03 -8.95 -8.78
N ASP A 129 2.10 -9.93 -7.87
CA ASP A 129 3.36 -10.37 -7.30
C ASP A 129 4.28 -11.02 -8.35
N ASP A 130 3.72 -11.76 -9.32
CA ASP A 130 4.48 -12.30 -10.45
C ASP A 130 4.98 -11.20 -11.40
N ASP A 131 4.11 -10.25 -11.74
CA ASP A 131 4.48 -9.10 -12.57
C ASP A 131 5.53 -8.22 -11.88
N ILE A 132 5.47 -8.07 -10.56
CA ILE A 132 6.48 -7.41 -9.74
C ILE A 132 7.84 -8.10 -9.93
N ARG A 133 7.90 -9.44 -9.85
CA ARG A 133 9.15 -10.18 -10.06
C ARG A 133 9.73 -9.95 -11.45
N GLU A 134 8.89 -9.92 -12.47
CA GLU A 134 9.34 -9.66 -13.85
C GLU A 134 9.88 -8.23 -13.99
N VAL A 135 9.11 -7.23 -13.56
CA VAL A 135 9.47 -5.82 -13.73
C VAL A 135 10.70 -5.43 -12.91
N ALA A 136 10.85 -5.99 -11.71
CA ALA A 136 11.94 -5.66 -10.80
C ALA A 136 13.34 -5.99 -11.35
N GLU A 137 13.46 -6.99 -12.25
CA GLU A 137 14.75 -7.32 -12.87
C GLU A 137 15.29 -6.16 -13.73
N ASP A 138 14.41 -5.31 -14.27
CA ASP A 138 14.78 -4.18 -15.14
C ASP A 138 14.55 -2.79 -14.53
N ALA A 139 13.79 -2.70 -13.44
CA ALA A 139 13.53 -1.45 -12.76
C ALA A 139 14.81 -0.80 -12.17
N PRO A 140 14.92 0.54 -12.18
CA PRO A 140 15.95 1.23 -11.40
C PRO A 140 15.87 0.84 -9.92
N PRO A 141 17.00 0.58 -9.24
CA PRO A 141 16.99 0.12 -7.86
C PRO A 141 16.37 1.15 -6.92
N ILE A 142 15.67 0.68 -5.90
CA ILE A 142 15.48 1.43 -4.65
C ILE A 142 16.67 1.08 -3.77
N ARG A 143 17.43 2.07 -3.31
CA ARG A 143 18.59 1.83 -2.44
C ARG A 143 18.12 1.55 -1.03
N GLU A 144 18.89 0.76 -0.28
CA GLU A 144 18.51 0.37 1.09
C GLU A 144 18.22 1.57 2.01
N HIS A 145 18.96 2.68 1.86
CA HIS A 145 18.72 3.89 2.66
C HIS A 145 17.48 4.70 2.25
N GLU A 146 16.87 4.39 1.10
CA GLU A 146 15.62 4.98 0.62
C GLU A 146 14.40 4.13 1.03
N ILE A 147 14.60 2.87 1.42
CA ILE A 147 13.53 2.02 1.92
C ILE A 147 13.04 2.57 3.26
N PRO A 148 11.75 2.87 3.42
CA PRO A 148 11.24 3.41 4.67
C PRO A 148 11.41 2.42 5.84
N ASN A 149 11.84 2.92 7.01
CA ASN A 149 12.07 2.10 8.21
C ASN A 149 10.83 1.33 8.73
N TRP A 150 9.63 1.69 8.30
CA TRP A 150 8.40 0.99 8.68
C TRP A 150 8.14 -0.28 7.86
N VAL A 151 8.84 -0.45 6.73
CA VAL A 151 8.66 -1.56 5.80
C VAL A 151 9.28 -2.83 6.40
N PRO A 152 8.50 -3.90 6.65
CA PRO A 152 9.03 -5.17 7.14
C PRO A 152 9.76 -5.93 6.03
N ASP A 153 10.62 -6.88 6.42
CA ASP A 153 11.34 -7.75 5.46
C ASP A 153 10.41 -8.61 4.60
N SER A 154 9.19 -8.90 5.09
CA SER A 154 8.17 -9.62 4.32
C SER A 154 7.69 -8.85 3.09
N HIS A 155 7.86 -7.53 3.05
CA HIS A 155 7.57 -6.69 1.88
C HIS A 155 8.74 -6.71 0.90
N TRP A 156 9.04 -7.91 0.39
CA TRP A 156 10.22 -8.21 -0.42
C TRP A 156 10.32 -7.35 -1.70
N TRP A 157 9.20 -6.86 -2.23
CA TRP A 157 9.16 -6.04 -3.45
C TRP A 157 9.98 -4.75 -3.36
N TRP A 158 10.17 -4.18 -2.15
CA TRP A 158 11.06 -3.03 -1.95
C TRP A 158 12.53 -3.33 -2.26
N ARG A 159 12.92 -4.60 -2.13
CA ARG A 159 14.28 -5.11 -2.33
C ARG A 159 14.39 -6.00 -3.58
N ALA A 160 13.32 -6.09 -4.38
CA ALA A 160 13.30 -6.92 -5.56
C ALA A 160 14.25 -6.40 -6.66
N PRO A 161 14.39 -5.07 -6.90
CA PRO A 161 15.37 -4.55 -7.84
C PRO A 161 16.82 -4.75 -7.38
N LYS A 162 17.56 -5.65 -8.04
CA LYS A 162 18.90 -6.10 -7.59
C LYS A 162 20.08 -5.28 -8.13
N LYS A 163 19.87 -4.38 -9.10
CA LYS A 163 20.92 -3.59 -9.78
C LYS A 163 21.47 -2.45 -8.92
N GLN A 164 21.89 -2.74 -7.68
CA GLN A 164 22.30 -1.77 -6.66
C GLN A 164 23.63 -1.04 -6.98
N ASP A 165 24.39 -1.54 -7.95
CA ASP A 165 25.63 -0.96 -8.48
C ASP A 165 25.38 0.14 -9.54
N MET A 166 24.13 0.38 -9.92
CA MET A 166 23.75 1.44 -10.86
C MET A 166 24.16 2.83 -10.32
N SER A 167 24.87 3.59 -11.17
CA SER A 167 25.29 4.95 -10.84
C SER A 167 24.08 5.88 -10.67
N GLU A 168 24.21 6.94 -9.88
CA GLU A 168 23.12 7.91 -9.69
C GLU A 168 22.74 8.60 -11.00
N ALA A 169 23.70 8.89 -11.88
CA ALA A 169 23.45 9.48 -13.19
C ALA A 169 22.64 8.54 -14.10
N GLU A 170 22.98 7.24 -14.12
CA GLU A 170 22.22 6.25 -14.89
C GLU A 170 20.81 6.07 -14.32
N ARG A 171 20.68 5.96 -12.99
CA ARG A 171 19.40 5.83 -12.31
C ARG A 171 18.49 7.03 -12.58
N TRP A 172 19.04 8.24 -12.53
CA TRP A 172 18.33 9.47 -12.86
C TRP A 172 17.89 9.49 -14.33
N TYR A 173 18.79 9.16 -15.26
CA TYR A 173 18.48 9.15 -16.69
C TYR A 173 17.34 8.18 -17.03
N ARG A 174 17.36 6.96 -16.47
CA ARG A 174 16.27 5.98 -16.68
C ARG A 174 14.93 6.47 -16.13
N ARG A 175 14.93 7.12 -14.96
CA ARG A 175 13.73 7.68 -14.33
C ARG A 175 13.10 8.85 -15.09
N HIS A 176 13.89 9.57 -15.87
CA HIS A 176 13.45 10.78 -16.59
C HIS A 176 13.56 10.63 -18.11
N TYR A 177 13.71 9.40 -18.63
CA TYR A 177 13.97 9.14 -20.05
C TYR A 177 12.90 9.77 -20.95
N GLU A 178 11.62 9.58 -20.63
CA GLU A 178 10.49 10.15 -21.38
C GLU A 178 10.40 11.69 -21.28
N GLU A 179 10.95 12.31 -20.24
CA GLU A 179 11.00 13.78 -20.11
C GLU A 179 12.15 14.39 -20.93
N LEU A 180 13.13 13.57 -21.32
CA LEU A 180 14.37 13.97 -22.00
C LEU A 180 14.34 13.72 -23.52
N GLU A 181 13.47 12.83 -24.01
CA GLU A 181 13.25 12.62 -25.44
C GLU A 181 11.95 13.30 -25.92
N PRO A 182 12.03 14.32 -26.81
CA PRO A 182 10.88 15.12 -27.27
C PRO A 182 9.97 14.44 -28.29
#